data_AF-A0A9P9PKK1-F1
#
_entry.id   AF-A0A9P9PKK1-F1
#
_cell.length_a   1.000
_cell.length_b   1.000
_cell.length_c   1.000
_cell.angle_alpha   90.00
_cell.angle_beta   90.00
_cell.angle_gamma   90.00
#
_symmetry.space_group_name_H-M   'P 1'
#
loop_
_entity.id
_entity.type
_entity.pdbx_description
1 polymer ?
#
loop_
_entity_poly.entity_id
_entity_poly.type
_entity_poly.pdbx_seq_one_letter_code
_entity_poly.pdbx_strand_id
1 'polypeptide(L)'
;MQSIIALTVAFLAAAVSANPYPAATTTVQFTNDASGRSANVPVALDGAKNSVATLLDNSPLDVDYTFLATSFFLQSNFQGVECDLYIDNYVVTITEQHTFAGFAPVAAPKDLVNAQIACFKY
;
A
#
# COMPACT_ATOMS: atom_id res chain seq x y z
N MET A 1 27.05 48.50 -46.76
CA MET A 1 26.44 48.05 -45.50
C MET A 1 25.15 47.32 -45.86
N GLN A 2 25.06 46.00 -45.64
CA GLN A 2 23.78 45.32 -45.52
C GLN A 2 24.03 43.99 -44.78
N SER A 3 23.51 43.97 -43.55
CA SER A 3 23.83 42.99 -42.53
C SER A 3 23.16 41.65 -42.78
N ILE A 4 23.94 40.60 -42.49
CA ILE A 4 23.56 39.19 -42.36
C ILE A 4 22.69 39.05 -41.10
N ILE A 5 21.46 38.55 -41.19
CA ILE A 5 20.79 37.89 -40.06
C ILE A 5 19.91 36.75 -40.59
N ALA A 6 20.47 35.54 -40.57
CA ALA A 6 19.69 34.30 -40.62
C ALA A 6 19.25 33.98 -39.18
N LEU A 7 17.94 33.93 -38.93
CA LEU A 7 17.38 33.58 -37.62
C LEU A 7 16.63 32.24 -37.72
N THR A 8 17.37 31.14 -37.63
CA THR A 8 16.79 29.79 -37.47
C THR A 8 16.49 29.57 -35.99
N VAL A 9 15.23 29.74 -35.60
CA VAL A 9 14.77 29.45 -34.23
C VAL A 9 14.30 27.99 -34.18
N ALA A 10 15.20 27.09 -33.79
CA ALA A 10 14.86 25.71 -33.45
C ALA A 10 14.68 25.61 -31.94
N PHE A 11 13.44 25.73 -31.46
CA PHE A 11 13.10 25.38 -30.08
C PHE A 11 12.94 23.86 -29.98
N LEU A 12 13.99 23.18 -29.50
CA LEU A 12 13.92 21.77 -29.14
C LEU A 12 13.29 21.67 -27.74
N ALA A 13 11.96 21.53 -27.68
CA ALA A 13 11.26 21.23 -26.45
C ALA A 13 11.56 19.78 -26.04
N ALA A 14 12.53 19.58 -25.15
CA ALA A 14 12.78 18.30 -24.51
C ALA A 14 11.66 18.04 -23.48
N ALA A 15 10.58 17.39 -23.91
CA ALA A 15 9.62 16.81 -22.98
C ALA A 15 10.29 15.60 -22.32
N VAL A 16 10.74 15.76 -21.08
CA VAL A 16 11.17 14.63 -20.25
C VAL A 16 9.90 13.84 -19.92
N SER A 17 9.68 12.73 -20.59
CA SER A 17 8.69 11.75 -20.17
C SER A 17 9.26 11.09 -18.91
N ALA A 18 8.84 11.55 -17.73
CA ALA A 18 9.09 10.81 -16.50
C ALA A 18 8.39 9.46 -16.65
N ASN A 19 9.15 8.42 -16.98
CA ASN A 19 8.65 7.06 -17.01
C ASN A 19 8.43 6.68 -15.53
N PRO A 20 7.19 6.47 -15.06
CA PRO A 20 6.98 6.09 -13.68
C PRO A 20 7.60 4.71 -13.49
N TYR A 21 8.76 4.67 -12.83
CA TYR A 21 9.31 3.41 -12.37
C TYR A 21 8.28 2.80 -11.41
N PRO A 22 7.88 1.53 -11.58
CA PRO A 22 6.92 0.93 -10.68
C PRO A 22 7.44 1.04 -9.25
N ALA A 23 6.66 1.68 -8.37
CA ALA A 23 7.02 1.82 -6.98
C ALA A 23 7.29 0.43 -6.39
N ALA A 24 8.36 0.31 -5.61
CA ALA A 24 8.65 -0.95 -4.93
C ALA A 24 7.45 -1.34 -4.06
N THR A 25 7.12 -2.63 -4.00
CA THR A 25 5.97 -3.13 -3.22
C THR A 25 6.39 -4.13 -2.17
N THR A 26 5.72 -4.09 -1.02
CA THR A 26 5.73 -5.15 -0.01
C THR A 26 4.44 -5.95 -0.06
N THR A 27 4.43 -7.18 0.46
CA THR A 27 3.20 -7.98 0.58
C THR A 27 2.78 -8.02 2.03
N VAL A 28 1.55 -7.57 2.30
CA VAL A 28 0.90 -7.69 3.61
C VAL A 28 -0.16 -8.77 3.53
N GLN A 29 -0.20 -9.66 4.52
CA GLN A 29 -1.25 -10.66 4.67
C GLN A 29 -2.21 -10.22 5.76
N PHE A 30 -3.50 -10.26 5.45
CA PHE A 30 -4.58 -10.16 6.43
C PHE A 30 -5.13 -11.55 6.69
N THR A 31 -5.45 -11.88 7.94
CA THR A 31 -6.07 -13.17 8.30
C THR A 31 -7.29 -12.97 9.17
N ASN A 32 -8.21 -13.94 9.09
CA ASN A 32 -9.32 -14.11 9.99
C ASN A 32 -9.30 -15.54 10.52
N ASP A 33 -8.72 -15.71 11.69
CA ASP A 33 -8.49 -17.04 12.26
C ASP A 33 -9.80 -17.71 12.69
N ALA A 34 -10.85 -16.94 12.95
CA ALA A 34 -12.18 -17.48 13.29
C ALA A 34 -12.85 -18.19 12.09
N SER A 35 -12.57 -17.72 10.87
CA SER A 35 -13.10 -18.31 9.62
C SER A 35 -12.07 -19.12 8.84
N GLY A 36 -10.78 -19.02 9.17
CA GLY A 36 -9.66 -19.60 8.44
C GLY A 36 -9.33 -18.89 7.12
N ARG A 37 -9.92 -17.72 6.85
CA ARG A 37 -9.72 -16.96 5.60
C ARG A 37 -8.48 -16.07 5.71
N SER A 38 -7.80 -15.87 4.59
CA SER A 38 -6.68 -14.92 4.49
C SER A 38 -6.56 -14.35 3.09
N ALA A 39 -5.89 -13.21 2.97
CA ALA A 39 -5.63 -12.55 1.71
C ALA A 39 -4.27 -11.84 1.75
N ASN A 40 -3.54 -11.95 0.65
CA ASN A 40 -2.25 -11.30 0.45
C ASN A 40 -2.43 -10.11 -0.47
N VAL A 41 -2.03 -8.93 -0.03
CA VAL A 41 -2.17 -7.70 -0.79
C VAL A 41 -0.80 -7.06 -1.02
N PRO A 42 -0.46 -6.71 -2.27
CA PRO A 42 0.70 -5.88 -2.54
C PRO A 42 0.39 -4.44 -2.16
N VAL A 43 1.33 -3.79 -1.45
CA VAL A 43 1.23 -2.38 -1.06
C VAL A 43 2.49 -1.66 -1.51
N ALA A 44 2.33 -0.52 -2.16
CA ALA A 44 3.44 0.33 -2.58
C ALA A 44 4.19 0.91 -1.37
N LEU A 45 5.51 1.02 -1.49
CA LEU A 45 6.42 1.58 -0.49
C LEU A 45 6.63 3.09 -0.67
N ASP A 46 5.60 3.79 -1.14
CA ASP A 46 5.61 5.23 -1.44
C ASP A 46 4.99 6.09 -0.32
N GLY A 47 4.54 5.47 0.77
CA GLY A 47 3.87 6.13 1.89
C GLY A 47 2.44 6.58 1.58
N ALA A 48 1.91 6.28 0.39
CA ALA A 48 0.54 6.62 0.04
C ALA A 48 -0.45 5.76 0.84
N LYS A 49 -1.53 6.39 1.33
CA LYS A 49 -2.61 5.68 2.01
C LYS A 49 -3.50 5.00 0.97
N ASN A 50 -3.60 3.68 1.07
CA ASN A 50 -4.43 2.85 0.22
C ASN A 50 -5.63 2.32 1.02
N SER A 51 -6.82 2.29 0.41
CA SER A 51 -8.00 1.69 1.04
C SER A 51 -7.82 0.18 1.16
N VAL A 52 -7.97 -0.35 2.37
CA VAL A 52 -7.90 -1.80 2.62
C VAL A 52 -9.04 -2.53 1.92
N ALA A 53 -10.24 -1.95 1.90
CA ALA A 53 -11.38 -2.50 1.16
C ALA A 53 -11.08 -2.65 -0.34
N THR A 54 -10.42 -1.67 -0.96
CA THR A 54 -10.02 -1.78 -2.38
C THR A 54 -8.96 -2.85 -2.59
N LEU A 55 -8.01 -2.99 -1.66
CA LEU A 55 -6.96 -4.01 -1.73
C LEU A 55 -7.49 -5.44 -1.54
N LEU A 56 -8.54 -5.59 -0.72
CA LEU A 56 -9.15 -6.89 -0.39
C LEU A 56 -10.37 -7.24 -1.24
N ASP A 57 -10.80 -6.38 -2.16
CA ASP A 57 -11.91 -6.62 -3.07
C ASP A 57 -11.71 -7.94 -3.83
N ASN A 58 -12.75 -8.77 -3.90
CA ASN A 58 -12.71 -10.12 -4.49
C ASN A 58 -11.68 -11.09 -3.85
N SER A 59 -11.19 -10.80 -2.66
CA SER A 59 -10.33 -11.72 -1.91
C SER A 59 -11.14 -12.72 -1.07
N PRO A 60 -10.53 -13.79 -0.53
CA PRO A 60 -11.23 -14.69 0.39
C PRO A 60 -11.75 -14.02 1.67
N LEU A 61 -11.23 -12.84 2.03
CA LEU A 61 -11.72 -12.04 3.16
C LEU A 61 -12.93 -11.18 2.82
N ASP A 62 -13.27 -11.02 1.54
CA ASP A 62 -14.46 -10.31 1.10
C ASP A 62 -15.70 -11.17 1.36
N VAL A 63 -16.53 -10.75 2.32
CA VAL A 63 -17.85 -11.33 2.60
C VAL A 63 -18.87 -10.21 2.49
N ASP A 64 -19.49 -10.10 1.32
CA ASP A 64 -20.48 -9.07 1.02
C ASP A 64 -19.96 -7.66 1.38
N TYR A 65 -18.74 -7.32 0.95
CA TYR A 65 -18.04 -6.06 1.24
C TYR A 65 -17.69 -5.81 2.71
N THR A 66 -17.69 -6.87 3.53
CA THR A 66 -17.17 -6.85 4.90
C THR A 66 -15.82 -7.55 4.94
N PHE A 67 -14.83 -6.92 5.57
CA PHE A 67 -13.44 -7.40 5.61
C PHE A 67 -13.02 -7.67 7.05
N LEU A 68 -13.59 -8.72 7.64
CA LEU A 68 -13.29 -9.11 9.01
C LEU A 68 -11.89 -9.72 9.10
N ALA A 69 -11.02 -9.16 9.92
CA ALA A 69 -9.67 -9.68 10.18
C ALA A 69 -9.40 -9.80 11.69
N THR A 70 -8.56 -10.76 12.07
CA THR A 70 -8.02 -10.94 13.43
C THR A 70 -6.55 -10.56 13.51
N SER A 71 -5.83 -10.50 12.39
CA SER A 71 -4.44 -10.07 12.37
C SER A 71 -4.01 -9.57 11.00
N PHE A 72 -2.86 -8.92 10.96
CA PHE A 72 -2.14 -8.64 9.72
C PHE A 72 -0.62 -8.73 9.94
N PHE A 73 0.12 -9.08 8.89
CA PHE A 73 1.57 -9.23 8.97
C PHE A 73 2.30 -9.05 7.63
N LEU A 74 3.58 -8.71 7.70
CA LEU A 74 4.50 -8.59 6.57
C LEU A 74 4.90 -9.98 6.09
N GLN A 75 4.57 -10.33 4.85
CA GLN A 75 4.82 -11.65 4.29
C GLN A 75 6.04 -11.72 3.39
N SER A 76 6.33 -10.68 2.60
CA SER A 76 7.49 -10.66 1.70
C SER A 76 7.97 -9.25 1.40
N ASN A 77 9.23 -9.13 0.95
CA ASN A 77 9.88 -7.84 0.64
C ASN A 77 9.81 -6.84 1.80
N PHE A 78 10.10 -7.30 3.03
CA PHE A 78 9.91 -6.54 4.25
C PHE A 78 11.21 -5.92 4.82
N GLN A 79 12.37 -6.15 4.20
CA GLN A 79 13.63 -5.56 4.66
C GLN A 79 13.60 -4.03 4.54
N GLY A 80 13.78 -3.34 5.67
CA GLY A 80 13.69 -1.88 5.83
C GLY A 80 12.27 -1.35 5.61
N VAL A 81 11.23 -2.15 5.84
CA VAL A 81 9.83 -1.75 5.61
C VAL A 81 9.10 -1.52 6.92
N GLU A 82 8.31 -0.44 6.93
CA GLU A 82 7.28 -0.17 7.93
C GLU A 82 5.93 -0.05 7.22
N CYS A 83 4.89 -0.61 7.82
CA CYS A 83 3.51 -0.47 7.36
C CYS A 83 2.62 -0.03 8.53
N ASP A 84 1.91 1.06 8.31
CA ASP A 84 0.92 1.60 9.22
C ASP A 84 -0.48 1.28 8.72
N LEU A 85 -1.24 0.56 9.54
CA LEU A 85 -2.64 0.28 9.35
C LEU A 85 -3.47 1.23 10.21
N TYR A 86 -4.19 2.13 9.55
CA TYR A 86 -5.07 3.12 10.16
C TYR A 86 -6.46 2.50 10.28
N ILE A 87 -6.92 2.31 11.52
CA ILE A 87 -8.23 1.73 11.82
C ILE A 87 -8.98 2.69 12.73
N ASP A 88 -10.07 3.27 12.23
CA ASP A 88 -10.87 4.28 12.94
C ASP A 88 -9.99 5.41 13.51
N ASN A 89 -9.72 5.38 14.82
CA ASN A 89 -8.99 6.42 15.57
C ASN A 89 -7.62 5.95 16.10
N TYR A 90 -7.13 4.79 15.68
CA TYR A 90 -5.82 4.29 16.09
C TYR A 90 -5.02 3.75 14.91
N VAL A 91 -3.71 3.60 15.13
CA VAL A 91 -2.77 3.09 14.13
C VAL A 91 -2.11 1.84 14.69
N VAL A 92 -1.99 0.82 13.86
CA VAL A 92 -1.21 -0.38 14.16
C VAL A 92 -0.04 -0.43 13.19
N THR A 93 1.17 -0.47 13.74
CA THR A 93 2.41 -0.45 12.97
C THR A 93 3.06 -1.83 13.01
N ILE A 94 3.49 -2.32 11.84
CA ILE A 94 4.35 -3.49 11.71
C ILE A 94 5.63 -3.09 10.98
N THR A 95 6.74 -3.71 11.37
CA THR A 95 8.07 -3.44 10.80
C THR A 95 8.78 -4.74 10.47
N GLU A 96 9.93 -4.66 9.81
CA GLU A 96 10.79 -5.83 9.58
C GLU A 96 11.18 -6.59 10.86
N GLN A 97 11.21 -5.91 12.02
CA GLN A 97 11.53 -6.51 13.32
C GLN A 97 10.28 -6.99 14.07
N HIS A 98 9.14 -6.37 13.79
CA HIS A 98 7.84 -6.70 14.39
C HIS A 98 6.83 -6.90 13.26
N THR A 99 6.95 -8.04 12.58
CA THR A 99 6.25 -8.28 11.31
C THR A 99 4.77 -8.58 11.48
N PHE A 100 4.27 -8.76 12.70
CA PHE A 100 2.92 -9.25 12.98
C PHE A 100 2.21 -8.37 14.01
N ALA A 101 0.92 -8.13 13.79
CA ALA A 101 0.03 -7.55 14.78
C ALA A 101 -1.35 -8.22 14.75
N GLY A 102 -1.81 -8.64 15.93
CA GLY A 102 -3.16 -9.16 16.15
C GLY A 102 -4.10 -8.08 16.64
N PHE A 103 -5.38 -8.19 16.28
CA PHE A 103 -6.46 -7.36 16.77
C PHE A 103 -7.11 -8.02 17.99
N ALA A 104 -7.17 -7.28 19.10
CA ALA A 104 -7.83 -7.75 20.31
C ALA A 104 -9.26 -7.19 20.43
N PRO A 105 -10.23 -7.99 20.90
CA PRO A 105 -10.12 -9.42 21.20
C PRO A 105 -10.25 -10.29 19.92
N VAL A 106 -9.52 -11.42 19.84
CA VAL A 106 -9.59 -12.37 18.69
C VAL A 106 -11.00 -12.91 18.46
N ALA A 107 -11.81 -13.01 19.53
CA ALA A 107 -13.21 -13.43 19.46
C ALA A 107 -14.13 -12.42 18.73
N ALA A 108 -13.68 -11.19 18.49
CA ALA A 108 -14.40 -10.18 17.74
C ALA A 108 -13.48 -9.63 16.62
N PRO A 109 -13.44 -10.30 15.46
CA PRO A 109 -12.69 -9.82 14.30
C PRO A 109 -13.03 -8.36 13.97
N LYS A 110 -12.01 -7.60 13.63
CA LYS A 110 -12.15 -6.19 13.27
C LYS A 110 -12.53 -6.07 11.80
N ASP A 111 -13.59 -5.32 11.53
CA ASP A 111 -13.93 -4.95 10.16
C ASP A 111 -12.99 -3.85 9.65
N LEU A 112 -12.34 -4.12 8.51
CA LEU A 112 -11.38 -3.23 7.88
C LEU A 112 -11.96 -2.43 6.70
N VAL A 113 -13.29 -2.40 6.53
CA VAL A 113 -13.96 -1.68 5.42
C VAL A 113 -13.54 -0.21 5.29
N ASN A 114 -13.31 0.49 6.42
CA ASN A 114 -12.87 1.89 6.45
C ASN A 114 -11.37 2.04 6.71
N ALA A 115 -10.62 0.94 6.81
CA ALA A 115 -9.20 0.99 7.12
C ALA A 115 -8.39 1.46 5.92
N GLN A 116 -7.26 2.10 6.22
CA GLN A 116 -6.27 2.49 5.23
C GLN A 116 -4.91 1.93 5.63
N ILE A 117 -4.09 1.56 4.65
CA ILE A 117 -2.72 1.11 4.89
C ILE A 117 -1.74 1.98 4.10
N ALA A 118 -0.66 2.37 4.74
CA ALA A 118 0.48 3.01 4.09
C ALA A 118 1.74 2.25 4.46
N CYS A 119 2.57 1.96 3.47
CA CYS A 119 3.87 1.33 3.69
C CYS A 119 4.97 2.21 3.12
N PHE A 120 6.13 2.20 3.75
CA PHE A 120 7.29 2.95 3.31
C PHE A 120 8.57 2.20 3.62
N LYS A 121 9.63 2.60 2.92
CA LYS A 121 10.98 2.09 3.13
C LYS A 121 11.81 3.11 3.90
N TYR A 122 12.57 2.66 4.89
CA TYR A 122 13.47 3.50 5.69
C TYR A 122 14.93 3.01 5.64
#